data_AF-A0A1A2E4I2-F1
#
_entry.id   AF-A0A1A2E4I2-F1
#
_cell.length_a   1.000
_cell.length_b   1.000
_cell.length_c   1.000
_cell.angle_alpha   90.00
_cell.angle_beta   90.00
_cell.angle_gamma   90.00
#
_symmetry.space_group_name_H-M   'P 1'
#
loop_
_entity.id
_entity.type
_entity.pdbx_description
1 polymer ?
#
loop_
_entity_poly.entity_id
_entity_poly.type
_entity_poly.pdbx_seq_one_letter_code
_entity_poly.pdbx_strand_id
1 'polypeptide(L)' 'MKRERDVEDWLDSIEPEPTDARDASHIRRIIATAEALVGAEADLRAAVAAARAARDTWDAIGVALGTSRQAAYQRFGKG' A
#
# COMPACT_ATOMS: atom_id res chain seq x y z
N MET A 1 24.63 24.19 23.75
CA MET A 1 25.83 24.67 23.04
C MET A 1 27.05 23.74 23.11
N LYS A 2 27.64 23.36 24.26
CA LYS A 2 28.80 22.43 24.24
C LYS A 2 28.42 21.01 23.78
N ARG A 3 27.39 20.42 24.41
CA ARG A 3 26.87 19.08 24.06
C ARG A 3 26.30 18.94 22.64
N GLU A 4 25.91 20.05 22.03
CA GLU A 4 25.32 20.06 20.69
C GLU A 4 26.41 19.98 19.63
N ARG A 5 27.49 20.77 19.80
CA ARG A 5 28.72 20.64 19.02
C ARG A 5 29.39 19.29 19.23
N ASP A 6 29.40 18.77 20.46
CA ASP A 6 29.95 17.44 20.75
C ASP A 6 29.18 16.32 20.01
N VAL A 7 27.89 16.52 19.70
CA VAL A 7 27.07 15.59 18.91
C VAL A 7 27.28 15.78 17.41
N GLU A 8 27.37 17.03 16.94
CA GLU A 8 27.68 17.36 15.54
C GLU A 8 29.06 16.80 15.14
N ASP A 9 30.08 17.06 15.95
CA ASP A 9 31.45 16.56 15.74
C ASP A 9 31.51 15.01 15.76
N TRP A 10 30.68 14.36 16.58
CA TRP A 10 30.58 12.90 16.62
C TRP A 10 29.86 12.34 15.39
N LEU A 11 28.79 12.98 14.92
CA LEU A 11 28.05 12.55 13.73
C LEU A 11 28.90 12.70 12.46
N ASP A 12 29.67 13.79 12.35
CA ASP A 12 30.60 14.00 11.23
C ASP A 12 31.76 12.99 11.22
N SER A 13 32.07 12.38 12.37
CA SER A 13 33.09 11.32 12.47
C SER A 13 32.58 9.92 12.11
N ILE A 14 31.26 9.76 11.92
CA ILE A 14 30.67 8.49 11.50
C ILE A 14 30.68 8.45 9.97
N GLU A 15 31.72 7.84 9.40
CA GLU A 15 31.67 7.37 8.02
C GLU A 15 30.97 6.01 8.00
N PRO A 16 29.79 5.88 7.35
CA PRO A 16 29.14 4.59 7.25
C PRO A 16 29.97 3.68 6.34
N GLU A 17 30.45 2.57 6.89
CA GLU A 17 31.06 1.50 6.10
C GLU A 17 30.05 1.03 5.03
N PRO A 18 30.38 1.04 3.73
CA PRO A 18 29.45 0.63 2.68
C PRO A 18 28.91 -0.80 2.87
N THR A 19 29.66 -1.65 3.57
CA THR A 19 29.28 -3.00 4.00
C THR A 19 28.18 -3.04 5.07
N ASP A 20 28.01 -1.97 5.85
CA ASP A 20 26.94 -1.82 6.85
C ASP A 20 25.65 -1.22 6.26
N ALA A 21 25.72 -0.64 5.06
CA ALA A 21 24.56 -0.24 4.29
C ALA A 21 23.79 -1.49 3.83
N ARG A 22 22.98 -2.03 4.74
CA ARG A 22 22.09 -3.16 4.45
C ARG A 22 21.25 -2.79 3.25
N ASP A 23 21.37 -3.54 2.16
CA ASP A 23 20.62 -3.27 0.93
C ASP A 23 19.11 -3.37 1.23
N ALA A 24 18.52 -2.22 1.52
CA ALA A 24 17.11 -2.09 1.83
C ALA A 24 16.26 -2.01 0.53
N SER A 25 16.83 -2.32 -0.64
CA SER A 25 16.09 -2.39 -1.91
C SER A 25 14.84 -3.26 -1.79
N HIS A 26 14.95 -4.44 -1.16
CA HIS A 26 13.83 -5.34 -0.92
C HIS A 26 12.76 -4.73 -0.02
N ILE A 27 13.16 -4.05 1.06
CA ILE A 27 12.23 -3.38 1.99
C ILE A 27 11.51 -2.22 1.31
N ARG A 28 12.25 -1.37 0.57
CA ARG A 28 11.66 -0.27 -0.22
C ARG A 28 10.69 -0.82 -1.26
N ARG A 29 11.02 -1.95 -1.90
CA ARG A 29 10.13 -2.61 -2.87
C ARG A 29 8.85 -3.12 -2.21
N ILE A 30 8.94 -3.71 -1.01
CA ILE A 30 7.76 -4.14 -0.25
C ILE A 30 6.87 -2.93 0.07
N ILE A 31 7.43 -1.84 0.59
CA ILE A 31 6.68 -0.61 0.92
C ILE A 31 5.96 -0.08 -0.33
N ALA A 32 6.69 0.13 -1.42
CA ALA A 32 6.10 0.63 -2.67
C ALA A 32 5.00 -0.30 -3.22
N THR A 33 5.14 -1.61 -3.05
CA THR A 33 4.11 -2.58 -3.49
C THR A 33 2.90 -2.57 -2.56
N ALA A 34 3.11 -2.42 -1.26
CA ALA A 34 2.02 -2.29 -0.29
C ALA A 34 1.21 -1.02 -0.53
N GLU A 35 1.86 0.11 -0.80
CA GLU A 35 1.20 1.36 -1.17
C GLU A 35 0.40 1.22 -2.47
N ALA A 36 0.98 0.58 -3.49
CA ALA A 36 0.28 0.29 -4.74
C ALA A 36 -0.95 -0.61 -4.52
N LEU A 37 -0.87 -1.58 -3.61
CA LEU A 37 -2.00 -2.45 -3.27
C LEU A 37 -3.14 -1.67 -2.60
N VAL A 38 -2.81 -0.71 -1.72
CA VAL A 38 -3.82 0.16 -1.09
C VAL A 38 -4.53 1.01 -2.15
N GLY A 39 -3.77 1.59 -3.09
CA GLY A 39 -4.33 2.34 -4.21
C GLY A 39 -5.24 1.48 -5.09
N ALA A 40 -4.75 0.32 -5.52
CA ALA A 40 -5.53 -0.60 -6.35
C ALA A 40 -6.81 -1.09 -5.67
N GLU A 41 -6.77 -1.32 -4.35
CA GLU A 41 -7.97 -1.69 -3.59
C GLU A 41 -8.98 -0.53 -3.50
N ALA A 42 -8.51 0.71 -3.35
CA ALA A 42 -9.38 1.89 -3.37
C ALA A 42 -10.05 2.07 -4.74
N ASP A 43 -9.27 1.94 -5.83
CA ASP A 43 -9.76 2.01 -7.20
C ASP A 43 -10.80 0.90 -7.48
N LEU A 44 -10.54 -0.32 -7.01
CA LEU A 44 -11.48 -1.43 -7.15
C LEU A 44 -12.80 -1.15 -6.43
N ARG A 45 -12.76 -0.60 -5.21
CA ARG A 45 -13.98 -0.19 -4.48
C ARG A 45 -14.75 0.90 -5.22
N ALA A 46 -14.06 1.90 -5.77
CA ALA A 46 -14.68 2.96 -6.54
C ALA A 46 -15.36 2.42 -7.82
N ALA A 47 -14.70 1.50 -8.53
CA ALA A 47 -15.26 0.83 -9.71
C ALA A 47 -16.51 0.01 -9.37
N VAL A 48 -16.49 -0.75 -8.27
CA VAL A 48 -17.67 -1.50 -7.80
C VAL A 48 -18.80 -0.55 -7.42
N ALA A 49 -18.51 0.56 -6.73
CA ALA A 49 -19.52 1.56 -6.39
C ALA A 49 -20.15 2.20 -7.64
N ALA A 50 -19.35 2.52 -8.66
CA ALA A 50 -19.82 3.03 -9.94
C ALA A 50 -20.73 2.03 -10.66
N ALA A 51 -20.36 0.75 -10.71
CA ALA A 51 -21.20 -0.32 -11.27
C ALA A 51 -22.54 -0.44 -10.51
N ARG A 52 -22.52 -0.36 -9.18
CA ARG A 52 -23.74 -0.34 -8.36
C ARG A 52 -24.62 0.88 -8.65
N ALA A 53 -24.04 2.05 -8.84
CA ALA A 53 -24.76 3.27 -9.22
C ALA A 53 -25.37 3.16 -10.63
N ALA A 54 -24.69 2.48 -11.56
CA ALA A 54 -25.19 2.14 -12.89
C ALA A 54 -26.28 1.04 -12.88
N ARG A 55 -26.63 0.51 -11.70
CA ARG A 55 -27.58 -0.59 -11.47
C ARG A 55 -27.15 -1.95 -12.03
N ASP A 56 -25.85 -2.16 -12.24
CA ASP A 56 -25.32 -3.51 -12.50
C ASP A 56 -25.65 -4.44 -11.34
N THR A 57 -25.84 -5.73 -11.61
CA THR A 57 -26.20 -6.71 -10.58
C THR A 57 -24.96 -7.21 -9.84
N TRP A 58 -25.14 -7.70 -8.61
CA TRP A 58 -24.06 -8.37 -7.86
C TRP A 58 -23.57 -9.64 -8.56
N ASP A 59 -24.39 -10.28 -9.38
CA ASP A 59 -23.97 -11.42 -10.20
C ASP A 59 -22.97 -10.98 -11.28
N ALA A 60 -23.28 -9.92 -12.03
CA ALA A 60 -22.38 -9.37 -13.04
C ALA A 60 -21.04 -8.90 -12.44
N ILE A 61 -21.10 -8.22 -11.28
CA ILE A 61 -19.91 -7.78 -10.55
C ILE A 61 -19.10 -8.98 -10.05
N GLY A 62 -19.75 -10.04 -9.55
CA GLY A 62 -19.08 -11.27 -9.14
C GLY A 62 -18.31 -11.91 -10.29
N VAL A 63 -18.93 -12.01 -11.47
CA VAL A 63 -18.28 -12.51 -12.69
C VAL A 63 -17.05 -11.67 -13.05
N ALA A 64 -17.17 -10.33 -13.05
CA ALA A 64 -16.05 -9.44 -13.34
C ALA A 64 -14.89 -9.58 -12.34
N LEU A 65 -15.20 -9.82 -11.06
CA LEU A 65 -14.23 -10.03 -9.98
C LEU A 65 -13.66 -11.46 -9.94
N GLY A 66 -14.16 -12.39 -10.75
CA GLY A 66 -13.80 -13.81 -10.70
C GLY A 66 -14.23 -14.50 -9.39
N THR A 67 -15.35 -14.08 -8.80
CA THR A 67 -15.87 -14.62 -7.54
C THR A 67 -17.38 -14.84 -7.58
N SER A 68 -17.96 -15.40 -6.51
CA SER A 68 -19.41 -15.58 -6.42
C SER A 68 -20.13 -14.27 -6.10
N ARG A 69 -21.41 -14.16 -6.50
CA ARG A 69 -22.31 -13.06 -6.11
C ARG A 69 -22.27 -12.77 -4.61
N GLN A 70 -22.34 -13.83 -3.80
CA GLN A 70 -22.36 -13.72 -2.35
C GLN A 70 -21.02 -13.18 -1.83
N ALA A 71 -19.89 -13.64 -2.37
CA ALA A 71 -18.57 -13.14 -1.98
C ALA A 71 -18.39 -11.67 -2.36
N ALA A 72 -18.83 -11.27 -3.57
CA ALA A 72 -18.81 -9.88 -4.01
C ALA A 72 -19.66 -8.98 -3.10
N TYR A 73 -20.91 -9.39 -2.81
CA TYR A 73 -21.79 -8.66 -1.90
C TYR A 73 -21.24 -8.56 -0.47
N GLN A 74 -20.66 -9.65 0.06
CA GLN A 74 -20.08 -9.62 1.40
C GLN A 74 -18.89 -8.67 1.50
N ARG A 75 -18.05 -8.59 0.45
CA ARG A 75 -16.84 -7.75 0.43
C ARG A 75 -17.14 -6.28 0.16
N PHE A 76 -18.06 -5.98 -0.77
CA PHE A 76 -18.28 -4.62 -1.27
C PHE A 76 -19.67 -4.05 -0.96
N GLY A 77 -20.63 -4.87 -0.52
CA GLY A 77 -22.01 -4.46 -0.27
C GLY A 77 -22.31 -4.04 1.18
N LYS A 78 -21.33 -4.14 2.09
CA LYS A 78 -21.47 -3.78 3.51
C LYS A 78 -20.80 -2.44 3.89
N GLY A 79 -20.54 -1.59 2.90
CA GLY A 79 -19.97 -0.25 3.09
C GLY A 79 -21.03 0.83 2.97
#